data_AF-A0A5M6ZQD8-F1
#
_entry.id   AF-A0A5M6ZQD8-F1
#
_cell.length_a   1.000
_cell.length_b   1.000
_cell.length_c   1.000
_cell.angle_alpha   90.00
_cell.angle_beta   90.00
_cell.angle_gamma   90.00
#
_symmetry.space_group_name_H-M   'P 1'
#
loop_
_entity.id
_entity.type
_entity.pdbx_description
1 polymer ?
#
loop_
_entity_poly.entity_id
_entity_poly.type
_entity_poly.pdbx_seq_one_letter_code
_entity_poly.pdbx_strand_id
1 'polypeptide(L)' 'MNDKPTRKPVTPVTVLIWALPVLGGLAVMALAFARGWEPWFGYGAVIAGVLGAVMLASEHFGVSG' A
#
# COMPACT_ATOMS: atom_id res chain seq x y z
N MET A 1 -9.00 35.19 4.19
CA MET A 1 -9.61 33.87 4.43
C MET A 1 -8.48 32.87 4.46
N ASN A 2 -8.34 32.12 5.55
CA ASN A 2 -7.25 31.18 5.73
C ASN A 2 -7.75 29.85 5.16
N ASP A 3 -7.54 29.64 3.87
CA ASP A 3 -7.88 28.41 3.15
C ASP A 3 -6.96 27.28 3.64
N LYS A 4 -7.18 26.82 4.88
CA LYS A 4 -6.55 25.60 5.37
C LYS A 4 -7.07 24.49 4.47
N PRO A 5 -6.22 23.79 3.69
CA PRO A 5 -6.67 22.64 2.94
C PRO A 5 -7.22 21.67 3.97
N THR A 6 -8.49 21.34 3.84
CA THR A 6 -9.22 20.42 4.71
C THR A 6 -8.58 19.04 4.51
N ARG A 7 -7.45 18.77 5.19
CA ARG A 7 -6.85 17.43 5.24
C ARG A 7 -7.95 16.51 5.75
N LYS A 8 -8.44 15.63 4.87
CA LYS A 8 -9.42 14.62 5.26
C LYS A 8 -8.84 13.89 6.48
N PRO A 9 -9.61 13.73 7.56
CA PRO A 9 -9.10 13.06 8.75
C PRO A 9 -8.69 11.63 8.39
N VAL A 10 -7.50 11.22 8.82
CA VAL A 10 -7.05 9.82 8.68
C VAL A 10 -7.91 8.98 9.61
N THR A 11 -8.81 8.19 9.03
CA THR A 11 -9.62 7.24 9.80
C THR A 11 -8.92 5.87 9.84
N PRO A 12 -9.23 5.02 10.82
CA PRO A 12 -8.73 3.64 10.85
C PRO A 12 -9.06 2.87 9.57
N VAL A 13 -10.21 3.16 8.95
CA VAL A 13 -10.64 2.58 7.68
C VAL A 13 -9.72 3.01 6.53
N THR A 14 -9.30 4.27 6.50
CA THR A 14 -8.33 4.78 5.52
C THR A 14 -7.00 4.03 5.61
N VAL A 15 -6.49 3.82 6.83
CA VAL A 15 -5.25 3.06 7.08
C VAL A 15 -5.41 1.59 6.66
N LEU A 16 -6.56 0.99 6.93
CA LEU A 16 -6.85 -0.38 6.53
C LEU A 16 -6.86 -0.53 5.00
N ILE A 17 -7.44 0.44 4.29
CA ILE A 17 -7.44 0.47 2.81
C ILE A 17 -6.00 0.59 2.28
N TRP A 18 -5.15 1.41 2.90
CA TRP A 18 -3.74 1.52 2.51
C TRP A 18 -2.91 0.27 2.83
N ALA A 19 -3.34 -0.55 3.78
CA ALA A 19 -2.67 -1.81 4.09
C ALA A 19 -3.02 -2.93 3.11
N LEU A 20 -4.15 -2.84 2.38
CA LEU A 20 -4.60 -3.88 1.43
C LEU A 20 -3.55 -4.26 0.37
N PRO A 21 -2.85 -3.32 -0.29
CA PRO A 21 -1.81 -3.65 -1.26
C PRO A 21 -0.65 -4.45 -0.64
N VAL A 22 -0.24 -4.10 0.60
CA VAL A 22 0.82 -4.82 1.33
C VAL A 22 0.35 -6.23 1.70
N LEU A 23 -0.87 -6.36 2.21
CA LEU A 23 -1.48 -7.66 2.53
C LEU A 23 -1.61 -8.53 1.27
N GLY A 24 -1.97 -7.94 0.13
CA GLY A 24 -1.99 -8.61 -1.17
C GLY A 24 -0.60 -9.11 -1.57
N GLY A 25 0.44 -8.29 -1.42
CA GLY A 25 1.83 -8.70 -1.67
C GLY A 25 2.28 -9.85 -0.78
N LEU A 26 1.95 -9.81 0.52
CA LEU A 26 2.26 -10.90 1.45
C LEU A 26 1.49 -12.19 1.12
N ALA A 27 0.23 -12.09 0.70
CA ALA A 27 -0.56 -13.24 0.28
C ALA A 27 0.03 -13.89 -0.98
N VAL A 28 0.47 -13.09 -1.96
CA VAL A 28 1.15 -13.59 -3.17
C VAL A 28 2.48 -14.22 -2.82
N MET A 29 3.26 -13.64 -1.90
CA MET A 29 4.49 -14.25 -1.41
C MET A 29 4.23 -15.60 -0.75
N ALA A 30 3.24 -15.68 0.15
CA ALA A 30 2.83 -16.95 0.77
C ALA A 30 2.39 -17.99 -0.28
N LEU A 31 1.65 -17.57 -1.31
CA LEU A 31 1.26 -18.43 -2.42
C LEU A 31 2.45 -18.90 -3.25
N ALA A 32 3.41 -18.01 -3.52
CA ALA A 32 4.62 -18.32 -4.25
C ALA A 32 5.42 -19.41 -3.53
N PHE A 33 5.59 -19.29 -2.20
CA PHE A 33 6.20 -20.34 -1.38
C PHE A 33 5.39 -21.64 -1.40
N ALA A 34 4.07 -21.57 -1.24
CA ALA A 34 3.19 -22.75 -1.23
C ALA A 34 3.17 -23.50 -2.58
N ARG A 35 3.39 -22.80 -3.71
CA ARG A 35 3.41 -23.35 -5.06
C ARG A 35 4.81 -23.65 -5.59
N GLY A 36 5.85 -23.41 -4.79
CA GLY A 36 7.24 -23.57 -5.23
C GLY A 36 7.63 -22.64 -6.38
N TRP A 37 6.96 -21.50 -6.50
CA TRP A 37 7.34 -20.45 -7.45
C TRP A 37 8.63 -19.78 -7.01
N GLU A 38 9.26 -19.08 -7.94
CA GLU A 38 10.53 -18.44 -7.66
C GLU A 38 10.36 -17.35 -6.57
N PRO A 39 11.24 -17.33 -5.55
CA PRO A 39 11.11 -16.41 -4.42
C PRO A 39 11.11 -14.93 -4.82
N TRP A 40 11.79 -14.59 -5.92
CA TRP A 40 11.85 -13.22 -6.43
C TRP A 40 10.48 -12.69 -6.85
N PHE A 41 9.55 -13.56 -7.28
CA PHE A 41 8.18 -13.18 -7.61
C PHE A 41 7.41 -12.72 -6.36
N GLY A 42 7.59 -13.44 -5.25
CA GLY A 42 7.02 -13.07 -3.95
C GLY A 42 7.58 -11.75 -3.42
N TYR A 43 8.90 -11.55 -3.51
CA TYR A 43 9.52 -10.28 -3.11
C TYR A 43 9.04 -9.11 -3.97
N GLY A 44 8.91 -9.29 -5.28
CA GLY A 44 8.38 -8.27 -6.19
C GLY A 44 6.95 -7.86 -5.84
N ALA A 45 6.10 -8.84 -5.50
CA ALA A 45 4.72 -8.57 -5.09
C ALA A 45 4.63 -7.77 -3.78
N VAL A 46 5.48 -8.07 -2.79
CA VAL A 46 5.54 -7.30 -1.54
C VAL A 46 6.02 -5.88 -1.78
N ILE A 47 7.07 -5.70 -2.58
CA ILE A 47 7.60 -4.36 -2.93
C ILE A 47 6.53 -3.55 -3.66
N ALA A 48 5.84 -4.14 -4.64
CA ALA A 48 4.74 -3.49 -5.35
C ALA A 48 3.60 -3.08 -4.40
N GLY A 49 3.25 -3.94 -3.44
CA GLY A 49 2.27 -3.66 -2.40
C GLY A 49 2.67 -2.47 -1.52
N VAL A 50 3.93 -2.42 -1.07
CA VAL A 50 4.46 -1.29 -0.28
C VAL A 50 4.43 0.00 -1.08
N LEU A 51 4.87 -0.02 -2.34
CA LEU A 51 4.84 1.16 -3.22
C LEU A 51 3.41 1.66 -3.45
N GLY A 52 2.45 0.76 -3.68
CA GLY A 52 1.04 1.12 -3.83
C GLY A 52 0.45 1.76 -2.57
N ALA A 53 0.80 1.23 -1.39
CA ALA A 53 0.40 1.81 -0.10
C ALA A 53 0.98 3.22 0.09
N VAL A 54 2.25 3.41 -0.24
CA VAL A 54 2.92 4.71 -0.18
C VAL A 54 2.30 5.70 -1.17
N MET A 55 1.99 5.29 -2.40
CA MET A 55 1.32 6.16 -3.37
C MET A 55 -0.05 6.63 -2.88
N LEU A 56 -0.88 5.71 -2.36
CA LEU A 56 -2.20 6.03 -1.80
C LEU A 56 -2.10 6.97 -0.59
N ALA A 57 -1.10 6.76 0.27
CA ALA A 57 -0.83 7.65 1.40
C ALA A 57 -0.38 9.04 0.93
N SER A 58 0.55 9.11 -0.02
CA SER A 58 1.08 10.35 -0.59
C SER A 58 0.00 11.19 -1.27
N GLU A 59 -0.89 10.54 -2.04
CA GLU A 59 -2.06 11.18 -2.65
C GLU A 59 -2.97 11.80 -1.59
N HIS A 60 -3.21 11.09 -0.49
CA HIS A 60 -4.02 11.60 0.62
C HIS A 60 -3.40 12.79 1.35
N PHE A 61 -2.07 12.82 1.49
CA PHE A 61 -1.36 13.93 2.12
C PHE A 61 -1.08 15.11 1.17
N GLY A 62 -1.45 15.00 -0.11
CA GLY A 62 -1.17 16.02 -1.13
C GLY A 62 0.32 16.13 -1.46
N VAL A 63 1.10 15.08 -1.19
CA VAL A 63 2.50 14.98 -1.60
C VAL A 63 2.52 14.43 -3.03
N SER A 64 2.08 15.26 -3.97
CA SER A 64 2.32 15.07 -5.40
C SER A 64 3.72 15.63 -5.69
N GLY A 65 4.66 14.74 -6.02
CA GLY A 65 5.99 15.10 -6.52
C GLY A 65 5.92 15.76 -7.90
#